data_AF-A0A4V1LPM1-F1
#
_entry.id   AF-A0A4V1LPM1-F1
#
_cell.length_a   1.000
_cell.length_b   1.000
_cell.length_c   1.000
_cell.angle_alpha   90.00
_cell.angle_beta   90.00
_cell.angle_gamma   90.00
#
_symmetry.space_group_name_H-M   'P 1'
#
loop_
_entity.id
_entity.type
_entity.pdbx_description
1 polymer ?
#
loop_
_entity_poly.entity_id
_entity_poly.type
_entity_poly.pdbx_seq_one_letter_code
_entity_poly.pdbx_strand_id
1 'polypeptide(L)'
;MIIKQHLLEETNDYKKYNYFEITENLEEILADDYILYKSSDFKNDSVAEELYKKNFLDKYDRKKDKEIYSLYIDDKKFEEKVKFIYSVIDYKKYINFVAKNIEIRDPLEYTIKYSILDSEGSKIEIYHISIVDISFVF
;
A
#
# COMPACT_ATOMS: atom_id res chain seq x y z
N MET A 1 14.94 -5.99 9.22
CA MET A 1 13.69 -6.22 8.47
C MET A 1 12.58 -6.51 9.47
N ILE A 2 11.47 -5.80 9.35
CA ILE A 2 10.30 -5.94 10.20
C ILE A 2 9.37 -6.98 9.55
N ILE A 3 9.03 -8.02 10.31
CA ILE A 3 8.06 -9.04 9.89
C ILE A 3 6.85 -8.94 10.79
N LYS A 4 5.67 -8.80 10.21
CA LYS A 4 4.40 -8.73 10.95
C LYS A 4 3.36 -9.64 10.32
N GLN A 5 2.56 -10.24 11.18
CA GLN A 5 1.48 -11.12 10.79
C GLN A 5 0.22 -10.75 11.58
N HIS A 6 -0.94 -10.82 10.93
CA HIS A 6 -2.24 -10.67 11.59
C HIS A 6 -3.27 -11.56 10.92
N LEU A 7 -4.20 -12.10 11.72
CA LEU A 7 -5.28 -12.93 11.22
C LEU A 7 -6.17 -12.10 10.29
N LEU A 8 -6.24 -12.48 9.02
CA LEU A 8 -7.07 -11.81 8.03
C LEU A 8 -8.50 -12.38 8.06
N GLU A 9 -8.60 -13.71 8.00
CA GLU A 9 -9.87 -14.43 8.03
C GLU A 9 -9.67 -15.84 8.59
N GLU A 10 -10.74 -16.37 9.19
CA GLU A 10 -10.83 -17.76 9.64
C GLU A 10 -12.14 -18.35 9.13
N THR A 11 -12.04 -19.44 8.37
CA THR A 11 -13.19 -20.18 7.85
C THR A 11 -13.04 -21.65 8.23
N ASN A 12 -13.88 -22.11 9.15
CA ASN A 12 -13.73 -23.41 9.80
C ASN A 12 -12.32 -23.54 10.39
N ASP A 13 -11.55 -24.56 9.99
CA ASP A 13 -10.19 -24.82 10.48
C ASP A 13 -9.10 -24.14 9.61
N TYR A 14 -9.48 -23.44 8.53
CA TYR A 14 -8.52 -22.79 7.62
C TYR A 14 -8.39 -21.30 7.95
N LYS A 15 -7.15 -20.83 8.12
CA LYS A 15 -6.84 -19.45 8.50
C LYS A 15 -5.99 -18.79 7.43
N LYS A 16 -6.30 -17.54 7.11
CA LYS A 16 -5.42 -16.68 6.31
C LYS A 16 -4.92 -15.54 7.17
N TYR A 17 -3.71 -15.11 6.86
CA TYR A 17 -3.04 -14.04 7.56
C TYR A 17 -2.53 -13.01 6.57
N ASN A 18 -2.68 -11.74 6.96
CA ASN A 18 -1.85 -10.68 6.43
C ASN A 18 -0.41 -10.96 6.84
N TYR A 19 0.51 -10.96 5.88
CA TYR A 19 1.93 -11.16 6.13
C TYR A 19 2.73 -10.04 5.47
N PHE A 20 3.40 -9.25 6.29
CA PHE A 20 4.19 -8.10 5.85
C PHE A 20 5.67 -8.32 6.14
N GLU A 21 6.49 -8.02 5.14
CA GLU A 21 7.95 -7.91 5.25
C GLU A 21 8.33 -6.49 4.85
N ILE A 22 8.85 -5.70 5.79
CA ILE A 22 9.07 -4.27 5.64
C ILE A 22 10.50 -3.93 6.01
N THR A 23 11.18 -3.15 5.17
CA THR A 23 12.50 -2.60 5.53
C THR A 23 12.36 -1.62 6.68
N GLU A 24 13.30 -1.64 7.63
CA GLU A 24 13.23 -0.81 8.86
C GLU A 24 13.12 0.69 8.54
N ASN A 25 13.74 1.14 7.45
CA ASN A 25 13.70 2.54 7.01
C ASN A 25 12.30 3.03 6.59
N LEU A 26 11.32 2.14 6.45
CA LEU A 26 9.92 2.51 6.15
C LEU A 26 9.00 2.49 7.37
N GLU A 27 9.47 2.03 8.54
CA GLU A 27 8.62 1.90 9.73
C GLU A 27 7.96 3.22 10.12
N GLU A 28 8.69 4.33 10.01
CA GLU A 28 8.20 5.64 10.45
C GLU A 28 7.06 6.21 9.60
N ILE A 29 6.80 5.65 8.41
CA ILE A 29 5.73 6.11 7.51
C ILE A 29 4.51 5.20 7.47
N LEU A 30 4.52 4.07 8.16
CA LEU A 30 3.39 3.13 8.16
C LEU A 30 2.17 3.74 8.87
N ALA A 31 0.97 3.50 8.32
CA ALA A 31 -0.29 3.75 9.01
C ALA A 31 -0.40 2.88 10.25
N ASP A 32 -1.07 3.34 11.31
CA ASP A 32 -1.08 2.60 12.60
C ASP A 32 -1.80 1.25 12.51
N ASP A 33 -2.78 1.13 11.61
CA ASP A 33 -3.62 -0.06 11.41
C ASP A 33 -3.27 -0.84 10.13
N TYR A 34 -2.13 -0.55 9.48
CA TYR A 34 -1.74 -1.17 8.19
C TYR A 34 -1.81 -2.69 8.21
N ILE A 35 -1.49 -3.31 9.36
CA ILE A 35 -1.46 -4.75 9.53
C ILE A 35 -2.86 -5.39 9.45
N LEU A 36 -3.90 -4.58 9.68
CA LEU A 36 -5.29 -4.97 9.60
C LEU A 36 -5.84 -4.91 8.17
N TYR A 37 -5.06 -4.49 7.16
CA TYR A 37 -5.52 -4.34 5.77
C TYR A 37 -6.45 -5.47 5.31
N LYS A 38 -7.64 -5.13 4.79
CA LYS A 38 -8.71 -6.06 4.35
C LYS A 38 -9.31 -6.99 5.41
N SER A 39 -8.91 -6.91 6.68
CA SER A 39 -9.62 -7.58 7.78
C SER A 39 -10.93 -6.86 8.09
N SER A 40 -11.81 -7.52 8.86
CA SER A 40 -13.06 -6.91 9.34
C SER A 40 -12.85 -5.67 10.22
N ASP A 41 -11.68 -5.54 10.83
CA ASP A 41 -11.35 -4.44 11.74
C ASP A 41 -10.64 -3.27 11.03
N PHE A 42 -10.38 -3.39 9.73
CA PHE A 42 -9.77 -2.33 8.93
C PHE A 42 -10.72 -1.16 8.73
N LYS A 43 -10.26 0.07 9.01
CA LYS A 43 -11.12 1.26 8.94
C LYS A 43 -10.70 2.25 7.84
N ASN A 44 -9.54 2.05 7.26
CA ASN A 44 -8.91 3.00 6.35
C ASN A 44 -9.25 2.80 4.87
N ASP A 45 -10.23 1.94 4.54
CA ASP A 45 -10.71 1.81 3.15
C ASP A 45 -11.25 3.14 2.61
N SER A 46 -12.06 3.85 3.41
CA SER A 46 -12.61 5.15 3.02
C SER A 46 -11.55 6.21 2.72
N VAL A 47 -10.46 6.22 3.51
CA VAL A 47 -9.34 7.15 3.33
C VAL A 47 -8.58 6.85 2.02
N ALA A 48 -8.34 5.57 1.72
CA ALA A 48 -7.68 5.17 0.49
C ALA A 48 -8.50 5.55 -0.76
N GLU A 49 -9.83 5.41 -0.70
CA GLU A 49 -10.75 5.86 -1.75
C GLU A 49 -10.70 7.38 -1.96
N GLU A 50 -10.73 8.16 -0.88
CA GLU A 50 -10.65 9.62 -0.95
C GLU A 50 -9.32 10.10 -1.53
N LEU A 51 -8.20 9.50 -1.12
CA LEU A 51 -6.88 9.82 -1.66
C LEU A 51 -6.76 9.44 -3.13
N TYR A 52 -7.27 8.27 -3.54
CA TYR A 52 -7.29 7.87 -4.95
C TYR A 52 -8.10 8.84 -5.80
N LYS A 53 -9.30 9.18 -5.34
CA LYS A 53 -10.14 10.17 -6.02
C LYS A 53 -9.42 11.50 -6.16
N LYS A 54 -8.86 12.03 -5.08
CA LYS A 54 -8.16 13.32 -5.08
C LYS A 54 -6.94 13.34 -6.00
N ASN A 55 -6.09 12.31 -5.94
CA ASN A 55 -4.80 12.32 -6.63
C ASN A 55 -4.87 11.85 -8.09
N PHE A 56 -5.95 11.16 -8.48
CA PHE A 56 -6.13 10.65 -9.83
C PHE A 56 -7.43 11.15 -10.48
N LEU A 57 -8.59 10.82 -9.91
CA LEU A 57 -9.87 11.07 -10.58
C LEU A 57 -10.22 12.56 -10.70
N ASP A 58 -9.92 13.35 -9.67
CA ASP A 58 -10.22 14.78 -9.62
C ASP A 58 -9.08 15.64 -10.20
N LYS A 59 -7.86 15.07 -10.31
CA LYS A 59 -6.65 15.76 -10.76
C LYS A 59 -6.53 15.84 -12.28
N TYR A 60 -6.97 14.80 -12.98
CA TYR A 60 -6.83 14.65 -14.43
C TYR A 60 -8.18 14.79 -15.13
N ASP A 61 -8.19 15.39 -16.32
CA ASP A 61 -9.39 15.49 -17.15
C ASP A 61 -9.42 14.35 -18.17
N ARG A 62 -10.46 13.50 -18.13
CA ARG A 62 -10.55 12.31 -19.01
C ARG A 62 -10.46 12.62 -20.51
N LYS A 63 -10.87 13.81 -20.95
CA LYS A 63 -10.83 14.17 -22.38
C LYS A 63 -9.47 14.73 -22.78
N LYS A 64 -8.80 15.47 -21.90
CA LYS A 64 -7.49 16.09 -22.16
C LYS A 64 -6.34 15.14 -21.86
N ASP A 65 -6.43 14.38 -20.78
CA ASP A 65 -5.35 13.54 -20.24
C ASP A 65 -5.59 12.05 -20.53
N LYS A 66 -6.01 11.74 -21.77
CA LYS A 66 -6.39 10.38 -22.18
C LYS A 66 -5.30 9.34 -21.94
N GLU A 67 -4.04 9.71 -22.14
CA GLU A 67 -2.90 8.81 -21.93
C GLU A 67 -2.76 8.42 -20.45
N ILE A 68 -2.94 9.36 -19.53
CA ILE A 68 -2.91 9.07 -18.09
C ILE A 68 -4.05 8.12 -17.71
N TYR A 69 -5.24 8.34 -18.26
CA TYR A 69 -6.36 7.42 -18.05
C TYR A 69 -6.06 6.02 -18.59
N SER A 70 -5.58 5.93 -19.82
CA SER A 70 -5.31 4.65 -20.47
C SER A 70 -4.16 3.86 -19.82
N LEU A 71 -3.13 4.54 -19.31
CA LEU A 71 -1.96 3.90 -18.71
C LEU A 71 -2.19 3.54 -17.24
N TYR A 72 -3.02 4.30 -16.53
CA TYR A 72 -3.13 4.22 -15.08
C TYR A 72 -4.58 4.12 -14.60
N ILE A 73 -5.39 5.16 -14.82
CA ILE A 73 -6.68 5.31 -14.11
C ILE A 73 -7.71 4.24 -14.52
N ASP A 74 -7.71 3.83 -15.79
CA ASP A 74 -8.61 2.78 -16.30
C ASP A 74 -8.05 1.36 -16.05
N ASP A 75 -6.82 1.22 -15.52
CA ASP A 75 -6.25 -0.07 -15.10
C ASP A 75 -6.64 -0.39 -13.64
N LYS A 76 -7.52 -1.37 -13.48
CA LYS A 76 -7.97 -1.83 -12.15
C LYS A 76 -6.82 -2.33 -11.27
N LYS A 77 -5.79 -2.96 -11.85
CA LYS A 77 -4.64 -3.43 -11.05
C LYS A 77 -3.81 -2.26 -10.51
N PHE A 78 -3.70 -1.19 -11.31
CA PHE A 78 -3.09 0.05 -10.85
C PHE A 78 -3.90 0.66 -9.71
N GLU A 79 -5.22 0.81 -9.89
CA GLU A 79 -6.11 1.32 -8.85
C GLU A 79 -5.98 0.53 -7.53
N GLU A 80 -6.03 -0.81 -7.60
CA GLU A 80 -5.88 -1.69 -6.43
C GLU A 80 -4.51 -1.51 -5.74
N LYS A 81 -3.42 -1.39 -6.51
CA LYS A 81 -2.08 -1.15 -5.98
C LYS A 81 -1.97 0.23 -5.30
N VAL A 82 -2.52 1.28 -5.92
CA VAL A 82 -2.50 2.63 -5.34
C VAL A 82 -3.31 2.67 -4.04
N LYS A 83 -4.50 2.08 -4.04
CA LYS A 83 -5.33 2.00 -2.83
C LYS A 83 -4.64 1.23 -1.72
N PHE A 84 -3.96 0.12 -2.05
CA PHE A 84 -3.11 -0.58 -1.09
C PHE A 84 -2.03 0.35 -0.50
N ILE A 85 -1.31 1.13 -1.32
CA ILE A 85 -0.30 2.08 -0.82
C ILE A 85 -0.92 3.08 0.16
N TYR A 86 -2.06 3.68 -0.17
CA TYR A 86 -2.76 4.59 0.73
C TYR A 86 -3.31 3.94 2.00
N SER A 87 -3.62 2.65 1.95
CA SER A 87 -4.05 1.87 3.11
C SER A 87 -2.91 1.54 4.06
N VAL A 88 -1.66 1.50 3.60
CA VAL A 88 -0.50 1.11 4.42
C VAL A 88 0.42 2.25 4.79
N ILE A 89 0.43 3.34 4.03
CA ILE A 89 1.27 4.53 4.27
C ILE A 89 0.42 5.66 4.85
N ASP A 90 0.84 6.18 5.99
CA ASP A 90 0.23 7.39 6.54
C ASP A 90 0.72 8.63 5.78
N TYR A 91 -0.22 9.38 5.21
CA TYR A 91 0.08 10.58 4.43
C TYR A 91 0.90 11.63 5.21
N LYS A 92 0.55 11.92 6.47
CA LYS A 92 1.24 12.93 7.27
C LYS A 92 2.65 12.47 7.63
N LYS A 93 2.80 11.19 7.98
CA LYS A 93 4.12 10.61 8.26
C LYS A 93 5.00 10.61 7.00
N TYR A 94 4.44 10.27 5.84
CA TYR A 94 5.15 10.34 4.56
C TYR A 94 5.64 11.76 4.22
N ILE A 95 4.78 12.78 4.36
CA ILE A 95 5.18 14.18 4.12
C ILE A 95 6.33 14.61 5.06
N ASN A 96 6.28 14.21 6.33
CA ASN A 96 7.36 14.50 7.27
C ASN A 96 8.64 13.74 6.92
N PHE A 97 8.53 12.51 6.43
CA PHE A 97 9.65 11.68 6.01
C PHE A 97 10.39 12.30 4.82
N VAL A 98 9.69 12.72 3.76
CA VAL A 98 10.33 13.33 2.58
C VAL A 98 10.96 14.69 2.90
N ALA A 99 10.40 15.44 3.87
CA ALA A 99 10.98 16.70 4.31
C ALA A 99 12.32 16.52 5.05
N LYS A 100 12.51 15.39 5.74
CA LYS A 100 13.76 15.04 6.44
C LYS A 100 14.77 14.36 5.50
N ASN A 101 14.29 13.62 4.51
CA ASN A 101 15.10 12.79 3.62
C ASN A 101 15.04 13.35 2.18
N ILE A 102 15.77 14.45 1.94
CA ILE A 102 15.77 15.18 0.67
C ILE A 102 16.28 14.32 -0.50
N GLU A 103 17.19 13.37 -0.23
CA GLU A 103 17.76 12.47 -1.21
C GLU A 103 17.71 11.03 -0.69
N ILE A 104 17.15 10.12 -1.49
CA ILE A 104 17.19 8.67 -1.25
C ILE A 104 17.96 8.05 -2.40
N ARG A 105 19.13 7.47 -2.10
CA ARG A 105 20.05 6.94 -3.13
C ARG A 105 19.77 5.49 -3.50
N ASP A 106 19.32 4.69 -2.54
CA ASP A 106 18.98 3.29 -2.77
C ASP A 106 17.51 3.02 -2.41
N PRO A 107 16.61 3.01 -3.41
CA PRO A 107 15.20 2.71 -3.18
C PRO A 107 14.93 1.30 -2.63
N LEU A 108 15.87 0.35 -2.78
CA LEU A 108 15.69 -1.03 -2.32
C LEU A 108 15.78 -1.14 -0.79
N GLU A 109 16.39 -0.16 -0.13
CA GLU A 109 16.38 -0.04 1.33
C GLU A 109 15.01 0.37 1.89
N TYR A 110 14.04 0.67 1.01
CA TYR A 110 12.71 1.16 1.35
C TYR A 110 11.66 0.36 0.62
N THR A 111 11.38 -0.86 1.09
CA THR A 111 10.41 -1.77 0.47
C THR A 111 9.40 -2.33 1.46
N ILE A 112 8.19 -2.59 0.95
CA ILE A 112 7.13 -3.34 1.63
C ILE A 112 6.74 -4.50 0.71
N LYS A 113 6.79 -5.71 1.25
CA LYS A 113 6.16 -6.89 0.65
C LYS A 113 4.93 -7.25 1.46
N TYR A 114 3.81 -7.41 0.77
CA TYR A 114 2.57 -7.90 1.33
C TYR A 114 2.21 -9.23 0.68
N SER A 115 2.01 -10.23 1.52
CA SER A 115 1.61 -11.57 1.14
C SER A 115 0.39 -12.00 1.93
N ILE A 116 -0.38 -12.93 1.36
CA ILE A 116 -1.33 -13.74 2.11
C ILE A 116 -0.62 -15.04 2.48
N LEU A 117 -0.53 -15.32 3.77
CA LEU A 117 -0.03 -16.58 4.32
C LEU A 117 -1.23 -17.39 4.80
N ASP A 118 -1.32 -18.67 4.44
CA ASP A 118 -2.35 -19.56 5.00
C ASP A 118 -1.83 -20.46 6.12
N SER A 119 -2.76 -21.12 6.82
CA SER A 119 -2.48 -22.08 7.90
C SER A 119 -1.73 -23.33 7.45
N GLU A 120 -1.64 -23.61 6.15
CA GLU A 120 -0.88 -24.73 5.58
C GLU A 120 0.56 -24.33 5.23
N GLY A 121 0.90 -23.05 5.34
CA GLY A 121 2.23 -22.51 5.06
C GLY A 121 2.41 -22.00 3.63
N SER A 122 1.35 -21.99 2.81
CA SER A 122 1.40 -21.39 1.48
C SER A 122 1.45 -19.86 1.60
N LYS A 123 2.49 -19.25 1.00
CA LYS A 123 2.68 -17.80 0.96
C LYS A 123 2.55 -17.29 -0.46
N ILE A 124 1.58 -16.42 -0.71
CA ILE A 124 1.36 -15.79 -2.02
C ILE A 124 1.69 -14.31 -1.90
N GLU A 125 2.74 -13.86 -2.60
CA GLU A 125 3.08 -12.45 -2.70
C GLU A 125 2.02 -11.74 -3.57
N ILE A 126 1.39 -10.71 -2.99
CA ILE A 126 0.37 -9.90 -3.66
C ILE A 126 0.99 -8.60 -4.17
N TYR A 127 1.75 -7.92 -3.31
CA TYR A 127 2.43 -6.68 -3.65
C TYR A 127 3.88 -6.70 -3.16
N HIS A 128 4.74 -6.13 -3.99
CA HIS A 128 6.09 -5.73 -3.64
C HIS A 128 6.27 -4.29 -4.12
N ILE A 129 6.30 -3.36 -3.17
CA ILE A 129 6.38 -1.93 -3.45
C ILE A 129 7.67 -1.35 -2.87
N SER A 130 8.20 -0.35 -3.56
CA SER A 130 9.36 0.44 -3.14
C SER A 130 8.95 1.87 -2.81
N ILE A 131 9.87 2.66 -2.25
CA ILE A 131 9.67 4.10 -2.05
C ILE A 131 9.41 4.85 -3.37
N VAL A 132 9.84 4.31 -4.52
CA VAL A 132 9.52 4.90 -5.84
C VAL A 132 8.02 4.77 -6.13
N ASP A 133 7.44 3.60 -5.86
CA ASP A 133 5.99 3.39 -6.03
C ASP A 133 5.19 4.28 -5.08
N ILE A 134 5.65 4.40 -3.84
CA ILE A 134 5.02 5.26 -2.82
C ILE A 134 5.08 6.72 -3.28
N SER A 135 6.25 7.19 -3.72
CA SER A 135 6.43 8.58 -4.16
C SER A 135 5.72 8.92 -5.47
N PHE A 136 5.41 7.92 -6.29
CA PHE A 136 4.62 8.14 -7.50
C PHE A 136 3.17 8.49 -7.22
N VAL A 137 2.60 7.99 -6.11
CA VAL A 137 1.17 8.16 -5.82
C VAL A 137 0.84 9.34 -4.91
N PHE A 138 1.79 9.79 -4.08
CA PHE A 138 1.62 10.93 -3.18
C PHE A 138 1.98 12.28 -3.82
#